data_AF-A0A957VLN7-F1
#
_entry.id   AF-A0A957VLN7-F1
#
_cell.length_a   1.000
_cell.length_b   1.000
_cell.length_c   1.000
_cell.angle_alpha   90.00
_cell.angle_beta   90.00
_cell.angle_gamma   90.00
#
_symmetry.space_group_name_H-M   'P 1'
#
loop_
_entity.id
_entity.type
_entity.pdbx_description
1 polymer ?
#
loop_
_entity_poly.entity_id
_entity_poly.type
_entity_poly.pdbx_seq_one_letter_code
_entity_poly.pdbx_strand_id
1 'polypeptide(L)' 'LRPGAIIRDLDLRRPIYRQTAAYGHFGRDDVELPWENTDRAEALRVAAGLGEAVAA' A
#
# COMPACT_ATOMS: atom_id res chain seq x y z
N LEU A 1 7.53 -2.68 -13.02
CA LEU A 1 6.95 -1.45 -12.42
C LEU A 1 6.79 -0.41 -13.51
N ARG A 2 5.63 0.25 -13.61
CA ARG A 2 5.36 1.30 -14.62
C ARG A 2 4.72 2.51 -13.91
N PRO A 3 5.10 3.76 -14.23
CA PRO A 3 4.57 4.95 -13.54
C PRO A 3 3.04 5.00 -13.49
N GLY A 4 2.36 4.74 -14.61
CA GLY A 4 0.89 4.74 -14.65
C GLY A 4 0.23 3.64 -13.82
N ALA A 5 0.88 2.49 -13.66
CA ALA A 5 0.37 1.41 -12.81
C ALA A 5 0.53 1.76 -11.32
N ILE A 6 1.63 2.42 -10.93
CA ILE A 6 1.85 2.87 -9.54
C ILE A 6 0.79 3.89 -9.13
N ILE A 7 0.54 4.89 -9.99
CA ILE A 7 -0.50 5.92 -9.73
C ILE A 7 -1.88 5.29 -9.54
N ARG A 8 -2.22 4.30 -10.38
CA ARG A 8 -3.51 3.63 -10.33
C ARG A 8 -3.63 2.75 -9.08
N ASP A 9 -2.66 1.88 -8.85
CA ASP A 9 -2.73 0.88 -7.79
C ASP A 9 -2.70 1.50 -6.38
N LEU A 10 -2.01 2.65 -6.23
CA LEU A 10 -1.97 3.40 -4.96
C LEU A 10 -2.96 4.58 -4.95
N ASP A 11 -3.79 4.75 -5.97
CA ASP A 11 -4.77 5.85 -6.10
C ASP A 11 -4.18 7.23 -5.73
N LEU A 12 -3.09 7.61 -6.42
CA LEU A 12 -2.26 8.76 -6.04
C LEU A 12 -2.79 10.12 -6.54
N ARG A 13 -3.83 10.16 -7.38
CA ARG A 13 -4.37 11.42 -7.92
C ARG A 13 -5.43 12.02 -6.99
N ARG A 14 -5.07 12.15 -5.71
CA ARG A 14 -5.91 12.68 -4.64
C ARG A 14 -5.13 13.70 -3.80
N PRO A 15 -5.79 14.63 -3.10
CA PRO A 15 -5.13 15.65 -2.28
C PRO A 15 -4.66 15.09 -0.91
N ILE A 16 -3.79 14.07 -0.91
CA ILE A 16 -3.33 13.36 0.31
C ILE A 16 -1.95 13.81 0.83
N TYR A 17 -1.23 14.63 0.08
CA TYR A 17 0.20 14.91 0.33
C TYR A 17 0.50 15.92 1.44
N ARG A 18 -0.47 16.74 1.85
CA ARG A 18 -0.23 17.78 2.86
C ARG A 18 0.18 17.20 4.21
N GLN A 19 -0.39 16.05 4.57
CA GLN A 19 -0.18 15.41 5.87
C GLN A 19 1.25 14.87 6.02
N THR A 20 1.92 14.52 4.91
CA THR A 20 3.28 13.96 4.90
C THR A 20 4.38 15.01 4.81
N ALA A 21 4.04 16.30 4.64
CA ALA A 21 5.02 17.39 4.53
C ALA A 21 5.78 17.65 5.83
N ALA A 22 5.29 17.12 6.95
CA ALA A 22 5.94 17.10 8.25
C ALA A 22 5.80 15.70 8.88
N TYR A 23 6.72 15.37 9.77
CA TYR A 23 6.74 14.09 10.50
C TYR A 23 6.92 12.83 9.65
N GLY A 24 7.33 12.99 8.38
CA GLY A 24 7.73 11.89 7.51
C GLY A 24 6.60 11.34 6.63
N HIS A 25 7.02 10.58 5.62
CA HIS A 25 6.14 9.96 4.62
C HIS A 25 5.74 8.50 4.94
N PHE A 26 6.45 7.85 5.87
CA PHE A 26 6.35 6.42 6.12
C PHE A 26 6.20 6.09 7.60
N GLY A 27 5.64 4.92 7.91
CA GLY A 27 5.53 4.39 9.28
C GLY A 27 4.60 5.20 10.17
N ARG A 28 3.59 5.82 9.57
CA ARG A 28 2.64 6.69 10.25
C ARG A 28 1.28 6.03 10.32
N ASP A 29 0.88 5.62 11.52
CA ASP A 29 -0.41 4.99 11.78
C ASP A 29 -1.53 6.02 12.03
N ASP A 30 -1.19 7.30 12.11
CA ASP A 30 -2.11 8.40 12.39
C ASP A 30 -2.72 9.05 11.13
N VAL A 31 -2.31 8.58 9.94
CA VAL A 31 -2.80 9.04 8.64
C VAL A 31 -2.98 7.87 7.68
N GLU A 32 -4.02 7.91 6.85
CA GLU A 32 -4.28 6.84 5.88
C GLU A 32 -3.54 7.11 4.57
N LEU A 33 -2.43 6.38 4.37
CA LEU A 33 -1.60 6.47 3.18
C LEU A 33 -1.58 5.12 2.45
N PRO A 34 -1.88 5.09 1.14
CA PRO A 34 -2.09 3.84 0.41
C PRO A 34 -0.84 2.95 0.31
N TRP A 35 0.36 3.53 0.47
CA TRP A 35 1.62 2.79 0.45
C TRP A 35 2.00 2.15 1.79
N GLU A 36 1.31 2.49 2.88
CA GLU A 36 1.47 1.82 4.19
C GLU A 36 0.62 0.55 4.29
N ASN A 37 -0.34 0.35 3.36
CA ASN A 37 -1.22 -0.81 3.36
C ASN A 37 -0.44 -2.11 3.08
N THR A 38 -0.69 -3.12 3.91
CA THR A 38 -0.12 -4.48 3.78
C THR A 38 -1.13 -5.49 3.22
N ASP A 39 -2.16 -5.02 2.52
CA ASP A 39 -3.23 -5.82 1.91
C ASP A 39 -2.70 -6.91 0.96
N ARG A 40 -1.55 -6.68 0.33
CA ARG A 40 -0.88 -7.64 -0.56
C ARG A 40 -0.03 -8.68 0.18
N ALA A 41 0.17 -8.56 1.49
CA ALA A 41 1.06 -9.44 2.25
C ALA A 41 0.62 -10.92 2.16
N GLU A 42 -0.67 -11.20 2.31
CA GLU A 42 -1.17 -12.57 2.26
C GLU A 42 -1.05 -13.17 0.85
N ALA A 43 -1.41 -12.40 -0.18
CA ALA A 43 -1.26 -12.84 -1.57
C ALA A 43 0.20 -13.17 -1.90
N LEU A 44 1.16 -12.39 -1.38
CA LEU A 44 2.59 -12.66 -1.53
C LEU A 44 3.02 -13.91 -0.74
N ARG A 45 2.51 -14.10 0.47
CA ARG A 45 2.78 -15.28 1.30
C ARG A 45 2.32 -16.56 0.59
N VAL A 46 1.11 -16.55 0.03
CA VAL A 46 0.58 -17.66 -0.78
C VAL A 46 1.43 -17.89 -2.02
N ALA A 47 1.77 -16.84 -2.77
CA ALA A 47 2.61 -16.94 -3.96
C ALA A 47 4.02 -17.49 -3.66
N ALA A 48 4.53 -17.26 -2.46
CA ALA A 48 5.80 -17.79 -1.97
C ALA A 48 5.70 -19.24 -1.44
N GLY A 49 4.51 -19.85 -1.42
CA GLY A 49 4.29 -21.19 -0.85
C GLY A 49 4.32 -21.21 0.69
N LEU A 50 4.18 -20.04 1.33
CA LEU A 50 4.25 -19.88 2.78
C LEU A 50 2.86 -19.73 3.42
N GLY A 51 1.78 -19.85 2.64
CA GLY A 51 0.39 -19.64 3.09
C GLY A 51 -0.64 -20.51 2.40
N GLU A 52 -1.76 -20.71 3.11
CA GLU A 52 -2.95 -21.41 2.64
C GLU A 52 -3.82 -20.41 1.86
N ALA A 53 -4.45 -20.84 0.78
CA ALA A 53 -5.44 -20.01 0.10
C ALA A 53 -6.62 -19.79 1.05
N VAL A 54 -6.78 -18.57 1.56
CA VAL A 54 -7.99 -18.22 2.31
C VAL A 54 -9.14 -18.22 1.31
N ALA A 55 -10.06 -19.19 1.45
CA ALA A 55 -11.28 -19.24 0.68
C ALA A 55 -12.08 -17.95 0.96
N ALA A 56 -12.45 -17.26 -0.12
CA ALA A 56 -13.26 -16.04 -0.10
C ALA A 56 -14.70 -16.33 0.36
#